data_AF-A0A1X1YYJ2-F1
#
_entry.id   AF-A0A1X1YYJ2-F1
#
_cell.length_a   1.000
_cell.length_b   1.000
_cell.length_c   1.000
_cell.angle_alpha   90.00
_cell.angle_beta   90.00
_cell.angle_gamma   90.00
#
_symmetry.space_group_name_H-M   'P 1'
#
loop_
_entity.id
_entity.type
_entity.pdbx_description
1 polymer ?
#
loop_
_entity_poly.entity_id
_entity_poly.type
_entity_poly.pdbx_seq_one_letter_code
_entity_poly.pdbx_strand_id
1 'polypeptide(L)'
;MTFNRPYTFELARQLLTARSLGDATAGHYVNAESNGVDRAQLDRAVATLQRIDPADFDTWIRREYIVDGWLHGYLELSANPDDPTLTAWVLGQRAAAHYDALG
;
A
#
# COMPACT_ATOMS: atom_id res chain seq x y z
N MET A 1 -8.00 13.84 6.06
CA MET A 1 -6.92 13.05 5.44
C MET A 1 -7.51 11.72 5.06
N THR A 2 -7.58 11.44 3.77
CA THR A 2 -8.15 10.21 3.26
C THR A 2 -7.04 9.16 3.21
N PHE A 3 -7.24 8.07 3.93
CA PHE A 3 -6.18 7.11 4.23
C PHE A 3 -6.10 6.02 3.15
N ASN A 4 -5.09 6.10 2.28
CA ASN A 4 -4.75 5.05 1.33
C ASN A 4 -4.00 3.91 2.05
N ARG A 5 -4.77 2.99 2.65
CA ARG A 5 -4.25 1.83 3.39
C ARG A 5 -3.30 0.96 2.56
N PRO A 6 -3.68 0.50 1.34
CA PRO A 6 -2.81 -0.39 0.57
C PRO A 6 -1.48 0.28 0.18
N TYR A 7 -1.49 1.58 -0.14
CA TYR A 7 -0.26 2.33 -0.39
C TYR A 7 0.64 2.44 0.86
N THR A 8 0.03 2.60 2.05
CA THR A 8 0.78 2.57 3.32
C THR A 8 1.51 1.22 3.50
N PHE A 9 0.89 0.11 3.11
CA PHE A 9 1.54 -1.20 3.16
C PHE A 9 2.65 -1.37 2.11
N GLU A 10 2.53 -0.76 0.93
CA GLU A 10 3.64 -0.71 -0.04
C GLU A 10 4.87 -0.03 0.55
N LEU A 11 4.70 1.15 1.15
CA LEU A 11 5.79 1.89 1.79
C LEU A 11 6.41 1.08 2.94
N ALA A 12 5.57 0.42 3.75
CA ALA A 12 6.04 -0.44 4.83
C ALA A 12 6.85 -1.64 4.30
N ARG A 13 6.42 -2.25 3.20
CA ARG A 13 7.11 -3.36 2.55
C ARG A 13 8.46 -2.94 1.95
N GLN A 14 8.55 -1.73 1.38
CA GLN A 14 9.81 -1.16 0.92
C GLN A 14 10.78 -0.93 2.09
N LEU A 15 10.30 -0.35 3.19
CA LEU A 15 11.12 -0.14 4.39
C LEU A 15 11.59 -1.48 5.00
N LEU A 16 10.75 -2.51 5.02
CA LEU A 16 11.14 -3.85 5.48
C LEU A 16 12.26 -4.46 4.63
N THR A 17 12.22 -4.28 3.30
CA THR A 17 13.29 -4.76 2.42
C THR A 17 14.58 -4.00 2.60
N ALA A 18 14.52 -2.67 2.71
CA ALA A 18 15.71 -1.88 3.01
C ALA A 18 16.37 -2.36 4.32
N ARG A 19 15.56 -2.61 5.36
CA ARG A 19 16.06 -3.16 6.63
C ARG A 19 16.70 -4.55 6.48
N SER A 20 16.10 -5.45 5.72
CA SER A 20 16.64 -6.81 5.55
C SER A 20 17.93 -6.83 4.72
N LEU A 21 18.09 -5.88 3.81
CA LEU A 21 19.30 -5.70 3.01
C LEU A 21 20.40 -4.90 3.73
N GLY A 22 20.09 -4.28 4.88
CA GLY A 22 21.03 -3.43 5.62
C GLY A 22 21.17 -2.01 5.04
N ASP A 23 20.22 -1.58 4.21
CA ASP A 23 20.21 -0.28 3.56
C ASP A 23 19.79 0.86 4.51
N ALA A 24 20.15 2.08 4.14
CA ALA A 24 19.75 3.28 4.87
C ALA A 24 18.22 3.49 4.82
N THR A 25 17.58 3.57 5.99
CA THR A 25 16.12 3.65 6.10
C THR A 25 15.56 5.07 6.17
N ALA A 26 16.41 6.08 6.40
CA ALA A 26 15.97 7.47 6.57
C ALA A 26 15.19 8.01 5.37
N GLY A 27 15.63 7.68 4.14
CA GLY A 27 14.95 8.08 2.91
C GLY A 27 13.54 7.51 2.77
N HIS A 28 13.28 6.32 3.32
CA HIS A 28 11.94 5.71 3.28
C HIS A 28 10.93 6.45 4.17
N TYR A 29 11.37 6.95 5.33
CA TYR A 29 10.52 7.77 6.19
C TYR A 29 10.20 9.11 5.55
N VAL A 30 11.20 9.79 4.97
CA VAL A 30 11.00 11.06 4.25
C VAL A 30 10.06 10.87 3.06
N ASN A 31 10.22 9.78 2.31
CA ASN A 31 9.33 9.44 1.21
C ASN A 31 7.89 9.21 1.69
N ALA A 32 7.69 8.46 2.78
CA ALA A 32 6.37 8.21 3.34
C ALA A 32 5.67 9.51 3.78
N GLU A 33 6.37 10.38 4.51
CA GLU A 33 5.84 11.66 4.97
C GLU A 33 5.46 12.56 3.80
N SER A 34 6.27 12.59 2.74
CA SER A 34 5.97 13.33 1.51
C SER A 34 4.70 12.85 0.79
N ASN A 35 4.29 11.61 1.06
CA ASN A 35 3.06 11.01 0.53
C ASN A 35 1.95 10.91 1.60
N GLY A 36 2.01 11.72 2.66
CA GLY A 36 0.96 11.83 3.67
C GLY A 36 0.89 10.67 4.67
N VAL A 37 1.92 9.82 4.74
CA VAL A 37 2.04 8.73 5.72
C VAL A 37 3.05 9.15 6.78
N ASP A 38 2.57 9.49 7.97
CA ASP A 38 3.46 9.85 9.08
C ASP A 38 4.30 8.65 9.55
N ARG A 39 5.40 8.95 10.25
CA ARG A 39 6.32 7.94 10.77
C ARG A 39 5.66 6.89 11.65
N ALA A 40 4.74 7.28 12.53
CA ALA A 40 4.09 6.35 13.46
C ALA A 40 3.12 5.42 12.70
N GLN A 41 2.45 5.91 11.67
CA GLN A 41 1.62 5.14 10.77
C GLN A 41 2.45 4.14 9.97
N LEU A 42 3.60 4.56 9.44
CA LEU A 42 4.51 3.66 8.73
C LEU A 42 5.05 2.56 9.66
N ASP A 43 5.48 2.91 10.88
CA ASP A 43 5.98 1.94 11.85
C ASP A 43 4.89 0.93 12.28
N ARG A 44 3.63 1.39 12.44
CA ARG A 44 2.50 0.48 12.67
C ARG A 44 2.27 -0.47 11.50
N ALA A 45 2.29 0.03 10.27
CA ALA A 45 2.12 -0.79 9.08
C ALA A 45 3.25 -1.83 8.93
N VAL A 46 4.49 -1.46 9.23
CA VAL A 46 5.63 -2.39 9.29
C VAL A 46 5.39 -3.48 10.33
N ALA A 47 5.00 -3.12 11.55
CA ALA A 47 4.72 -4.09 12.60
C ALA A 47 3.57 -5.04 12.23
N THR A 48 2.54 -4.53 11.55
CA THR A 48 1.44 -5.34 11.01
C THR A 48 1.94 -6.34 9.97
N LEU A 49 2.74 -5.89 8.99
CA LEU A 49 3.30 -6.76 7.96
C LEU A 49 4.20 -7.85 8.54
N GLN A 50 5.04 -7.52 9.53
CA GLN A 50 5.87 -8.51 10.22
C GLN A 50 5.05 -9.54 11.01
N ARG A 51 3.89 -9.15 11.53
CA ARG A 51 3.01 -10.05 12.28
C ARG A 51 2.21 -10.98 11.37
N ILE A 52 1.72 -10.46 10.24
CA ILE A 52 0.96 -11.26 9.27
C ILE A 52 1.90 -12.21 8.51
N ASP A 53 3.10 -11.72 8.18
CA ASP A 53 4.13 -12.44 7.42
C ASP A 53 3.58 -13.18 6.19
N PRO A 54 2.95 -12.46 5.21
CA PRO A 54 2.47 -13.09 3.99
C PRO A 54 3.60 -13.79 3.23
N ALA A 55 3.35 -15.02 2.79
CA ALA A 55 4.29 -15.77 1.94
C ALA A 55 4.61 -15.03 0.62
N ASP A 56 3.66 -14.26 0.11
CA ASP A 56 3.82 -13.37 -1.05
C ASP A 56 3.21 -12.00 -0.72
N PHE A 57 4.08 -11.06 -0.36
CA PHE A 57 3.70 -9.69 -0.03
C PHE A 57 3.07 -8.96 -1.21
N ASP A 58 3.56 -9.16 -2.44
CA ASP A 58 3.10 -8.40 -3.60
C ASP A 58 1.68 -8.82 -3.97
N THR A 59 1.39 -10.12 -3.96
CA THR A 59 0.02 -10.64 -4.13
C THR A 59 -0.89 -10.19 -3.00
N TRP A 60 -0.41 -10.17 -1.76
CA TRP A 60 -1.19 -9.74 -0.61
C TRP A 60 -1.57 -8.25 -0.71
N ILE A 61 -0.61 -7.37 -0.99
CA ILE A 61 -0.84 -5.93 -1.18
C ILE A 61 -1.78 -5.69 -2.37
N ARG A 62 -1.62 -6.41 -3.48
CA ARG A 62 -2.53 -6.34 -4.63
C ARG A 62 -3.99 -6.63 -4.22
N ARG A 63 -4.20 -7.62 -3.35
CA ARG A 63 -5.53 -7.94 -2.82
C ARG A 63 -6.06 -6.86 -1.89
N GLU A 64 -5.21 -6.24 -1.08
CA GLU A 64 -5.61 -5.09 -0.26
C GLU A 64 -6.13 -3.95 -1.12
N TYR A 65 -5.48 -3.65 -2.25
CA TYR A 65 -5.98 -2.65 -3.19
C TYR A 65 -7.33 -3.00 -3.82
N ILE A 66 -7.56 -4.28 -4.12
CA ILE A 66 -8.85 -4.74 -4.68
C ILE A 66 -9.96 -4.55 -3.65
N VAL A 67 -9.75 -5.03 -2.43
CA VAL A 67 -10.71 -4.90 -1.32
C VAL A 67 -10.99 -3.42 -1.04
N ASP A 68 -9.94 -2.62 -0.96
CA ASP A 68 -10.06 -1.18 -0.71
C ASP A 68 -10.82 -0.48 -1.86
N GLY A 69 -10.55 -0.86 -3.11
CA GLY A 69 -11.25 -0.30 -4.28
C GLY A 69 -12.73 -0.61 -4.33
N TRP A 70 -13.13 -1.81 -3.90
CA TRP A 70 -14.53 -2.17 -3.73
C TRP A 70 -15.21 -1.39 -2.61
N LEU A 71 -14.51 -1.14 -1.50
CA LEU A 71 -15.05 -0.41 -0.36
C LEU A 71 -15.20 1.09 -0.64
N HIS A 72 -14.26 1.69 -1.37
CA HIS A 72 -14.21 3.13 -1.61
C HIS A 72 -14.71 3.55 -2.99
N GLY A 73 -14.97 2.60 -3.90
CA GLY A 73 -15.63 2.84 -5.18
C GLY A 73 -14.71 3.24 -6.34
N TYR A 74 -13.40 3.03 -6.23
CA TYR A 74 -12.46 3.17 -7.37
C TYR A 74 -12.27 1.87 -8.16
N LEU A 75 -12.93 0.79 -7.75
CA LEU A 75 -13.02 -0.47 -8.46
C LEU A 75 -14.46 -0.98 -8.42
N GLU A 76 -14.99 -1.39 -9.57
CA GLU A 76 -16.32 -2.01 -9.69
C GLU A 76 -16.39 -3.31 -8.88
N LEU A 77 -17.52 -3.55 -8.21
CA LEU A 77 -17.76 -4.79 -7.44
C LEU A 77 -17.75 -6.05 -8.31
N SER A 78 -18.00 -5.91 -9.61
CA SER A 78 -17.92 -7.01 -10.58
C SER A 78 -16.51 -7.26 -11.12
N ALA A 79 -15.52 -6.46 -10.72
CA ALA A 79 -14.14 -6.68 -11.16
C ALA A 79 -13.62 -8.03 -10.68
N ASN A 80 -13.03 -8.80 -11.59
CA ASN A 80 -12.44 -10.09 -11.24
C ASN A 80 -11.14 -9.87 -10.42
N PRO A 81 -11.05 -10.32 -9.17
CA PRO A 81 -9.84 -10.17 -8.35
C PRO A 81 -8.62 -10.93 -8.91
N ASP A 82 -8.88 -11.95 -9.73
CA ASP A 82 -7.85 -12.76 -10.40
C ASP A 82 -7.49 -12.23 -11.80
N ASP A 83 -8.02 -11.07 -12.20
CA ASP A 83 -7.63 -10.41 -13.45
C ASP A 83 -6.14 -10.00 -13.40
N PRO A 84 -5.28 -10.54 -14.29
CA PRO A 84 -3.86 -10.23 -14.30
C PRO A 84 -3.55 -8.79 -14.73
N THR A 85 -4.50 -8.09 -15.35
CA THR A 85 -4.35 -6.68 -15.73
C THR A 85 -4.49 -5.73 -14.54
N LEU A 86 -5.15 -6.17 -13.46
CA LEU A 86 -5.24 -5.46 -12.18
C LEU A 86 -3.97 -5.66 -11.35
N THR A 87 -2.85 -5.18 -11.88
CA THR A 87 -1.56 -5.15 -11.19
C THR A 87 -1.59 -4.15 -10.02
N ALA A 88 -0.69 -4.32 -9.03
CA ALA A 88 -0.56 -3.37 -7.94
C ALA A 88 -0.32 -1.94 -8.44
N TRP A 89 0.44 -1.77 -9.53
CA TRP A 89 0.65 -0.46 -10.17
C TRP A 89 -0.65 0.16 -10.72
N VAL A 90 -1.45 -0.60 -11.49
CA VAL A 90 -2.73 -0.10 -12.02
C VAL A 90 -3.68 0.26 -10.89
N LEU A 91 -3.77 -0.59 -9.87
CA LEU A 91 -4.65 -0.36 -8.73
C LEU A 91 -4.19 0.84 -7.89
N GLY A 92 -2.88 1.01 -7.70
CA GLY A 92 -2.28 2.16 -7.04
C GLY A 92 -2.60 3.48 -7.74
N GLN A 93 -2.59 3.51 -9.08
CA GLN A 93 -3.01 4.70 -9.83
C GLN A 93 -4.49 5.04 -9.63
N ARG A 94 -5.36 4.04 -9.62
CA ARG A 94 -6.80 4.24 -9.38
C ARG A 94 -7.05 4.75 -7.97
N ALA A 95 -6.38 4.16 -6.98
CA ALA A 95 -6.45 4.58 -5.59
C ALA A 95 -5.94 6.02 -5.43
N ALA A 96 -4.77 6.35 -6.00
CA ALA A 96 -4.21 7.71 -5.97
C ALA A 96 -5.20 8.73 -6.56
N ALA A 97 -5.70 8.49 -7.78
CA ALA A 97 -6.67 9.39 -8.40
C ALA A 97 -7.95 9.57 -7.57
N HIS A 98 -8.43 8.50 -6.91
CA HIS A 98 -9.58 8.55 -6.02
C HIS A 98 -9.31 9.38 -4.77
N TYR A 99 -8.21 9.12 -4.07
CA TYR A 99 -7.89 9.79 -2.82
C TYR A 99 -7.46 11.25 -3.01
N ASP A 100 -6.81 11.57 -4.14
CA ASP A 100 -6.49 12.94 -4.53
C ASP A 100 -7.76 13.77 -4.79
N ALA A 101 -8.81 13.16 -5.35
CA ALA A 101 -10.09 13.83 -5.59
C ALA A 101 -10.90 14.09 -4.29
N LEU A 102 -10.53 13.46 -3.18
CA LEU A 102 -11.16 13.60 -1.86
C LEU A 102 -10.43 14.62 -0.95
N GLY A 103 -9.27 15.14 -1.36
CA GLY A 103 -8.49 16.17 -0.68
C GLY A 103 -8.72 17.56 -1.26
#